data_AF-A0A0Q8CSH2-F1
#
_entry.id   AF-A0A0Q8CSH2-F1
#
_cell.length_a   1.000
_cell.length_b   1.000
_cell.length_c   1.000
_cell.angle_alpha   90.00
_cell.angle_beta   90.00
_cell.angle_gamma   90.00
#
_symmetry.space_group_name_H-M   'P 1'
#
loop_
_entity.id
_entity.type
_entity.pdbx_description
1 polymer ?
#
loop_
_entity_poly.entity_id
_entity_poly.type
_entity_poly.pdbx_seq_one_letter_code
_entity_poly.pdbx_strand_id
1 'polypeptide(L)'
;MNDDNGLDPDTGLDASDGLDPVARLRAVDPAAGVEPRAGFVDEVVAASTGVTAGWGTVRSGAVGSEAVTDDPAGEPAPVTDLGAERRRRRPRWIPIAAVAASIAIFGAAGYAVGASSAGTSNLADGAAPPISLQGAPQGMSPGAQEGAATDGAGSAPSIAVPEPSGSRKMAGTADMMYPSGFGRSDFTSSGLSTDGGSAAGYAFDPRASSNAETVGALAAAFGLEGVPELKDGVWFVGSQDGTAPGLMVSLDGTLSYSYSNPTINPWDCTETDETGACVPSGDGTVPGEEAAIQALRSLIAATGQDPEAFQYGSETWEGALTRTAQAWPVVDGQRVDQPWSLELATEGIVNAYGGLATIVPVGDYEVVSAQEAFERLSDPRFGARMSALPVALMRTAEGSAGSDAADEWIPPTEPPATPTTGAPLSWPVTRVDIVGARLGLASQWQPDGSVVVVPAYELTDAEGGTWSVIAVADSMLDFATE
;
A
#
# COMPACT_ATOMS: atom_id res chain seq x y z
N MET A 1 62.74 54.55 32.70
CA MET A 1 62.65 55.87 33.37
C MET A 1 61.60 56.62 32.58
N ASN A 2 60.34 56.21 32.71
CA ASN A 2 59.42 56.48 33.84
C ASN A 2 59.09 57.99 33.83
N ASP A 3 57.84 58.41 33.74
CA ASP A 3 56.79 58.10 34.72
C ASP A 3 55.37 57.95 34.13
N ASP A 4 54.56 57.21 34.89
CA ASP A 4 53.12 57.37 35.19
C ASP A 4 52.11 57.85 34.15
N ASN A 5 51.11 56.98 33.91
CA ASN A 5 49.76 57.35 33.48
C ASN A 5 48.74 56.59 34.35
N GLY A 6 47.78 57.31 34.92
CA GLY A 6 46.82 56.76 35.89
C GLY A 6 45.62 56.04 35.27
N LEU A 7 45.19 54.99 35.96
CA LEU A 7 43.80 54.47 36.03
C LEU A 7 42.91 55.57 36.68
N ASP A 8 41.57 55.64 36.59
CA ASP A 8 40.46 54.78 36.13
C ASP A 8 39.18 55.71 36.13
N PRO A 9 37.91 55.29 35.94
CA PRO A 9 37.32 54.09 35.31
C PRO A 9 36.16 54.48 34.33
N ASP A 10 35.16 53.59 34.18
CA ASP A 10 33.85 53.74 33.53
C ASP A 10 33.79 53.74 31.99
N THR A 11 33.64 52.55 31.42
CA THR A 11 32.57 52.30 30.44
C THR A 11 32.07 50.88 30.59
N GLY A 12 30.81 50.73 31.01
CA GLY A 12 30.19 49.44 31.26
C GLY A 12 29.86 48.67 29.98
N LEU A 13 29.66 47.38 30.19
CA LEU A 13 28.96 46.43 29.32
C LEU A 13 27.75 47.08 28.63
N ASP A 14 27.60 46.87 27.32
CA ASP A 14 26.27 46.64 26.73
C ASP A 14 26.33 45.85 25.41
N ALA A 15 25.25 45.13 25.15
CA ALA A 15 25.08 44.00 24.24
C ALA A 15 25.55 44.16 22.78
N SER A 16 26.22 43.13 22.24
CA SER A 16 26.28 42.88 20.80
C SER A 16 25.16 41.93 20.34
N ASP A 17 24.00 42.54 20.08
CA ASP A 17 22.87 42.14 19.23
C ASP A 17 22.65 40.65 18.88
N GLY A 18 21.68 40.05 19.56
CA GLY A 18 20.92 38.92 19.03
C GLY A 18 19.94 39.41 17.95
N LEU A 19 20.33 39.31 16.68
CA LEU A 19 19.47 39.69 15.55
C LEU A 19 18.24 38.78 15.43
N ASP A 20 17.06 39.38 15.55
CA ASP A 20 15.75 38.72 15.42
C ASP A 20 15.65 37.89 14.12
N PRO A 21 15.31 36.58 14.18
CA PRO A 21 15.15 35.75 12.99
C PRO A 21 14.03 36.26 12.06
N VAL A 22 13.00 36.96 12.56
CA VAL A 22 11.97 37.58 11.73
C VAL A 22 12.52 38.77 10.94
N ALA A 23 13.41 39.58 11.56
CA ALA A 23 14.13 40.63 10.84
C ALA A 23 15.04 40.06 9.75
N ARG A 24 15.73 38.94 10.00
CA ARG A 24 16.52 38.23 8.96
C ARG A 24 15.64 37.72 7.82
N LEU A 25 14.45 37.20 8.10
CA LEU A 25 13.53 36.69 7.08
C LEU A 25 13.00 37.84 6.19
N ARG A 26 12.62 38.98 6.79
CA ARG A 26 12.21 40.18 6.03
C ARG A 26 13.34 40.79 5.21
N ALA A 27 14.58 40.73 5.69
CA ALA A 27 15.74 41.25 4.97
C ALA A 27 16.10 40.45 3.70
N VAL A 28 15.58 39.24 3.54
CA VAL A 28 15.77 38.39 2.35
C VAL A 28 14.48 38.17 1.55
N ASP A 29 13.40 38.89 1.88
CA ASP A 29 12.15 38.82 1.12
C ASP A 29 12.32 39.47 -0.26
N PRO A 30 12.27 38.72 -1.38
CA PRO A 30 12.42 39.27 -2.72
C PRO A 30 11.27 40.21 -3.12
N ALA A 31 10.17 40.25 -2.36
CA ALA A 31 9.07 41.19 -2.55
C ALA A 31 9.17 42.46 -1.69
N ALA A 32 10.23 42.64 -0.88
CA ALA A 32 10.36 43.75 0.08
C ALA A 32 10.33 45.18 -0.54
N GLY A 33 10.50 45.31 -1.86
CA GLY A 33 10.36 46.57 -2.60
C GLY A 33 9.26 46.56 -3.67
N VAL A 34 8.35 45.56 -3.66
CA VAL A 34 7.28 45.41 -4.65
C VAL A 34 5.97 45.95 -4.07
N GLU A 35 5.66 47.20 -4.40
CA GLU A 35 4.37 47.81 -4.06
C GLU A 35 3.22 47.05 -4.77
N PRO A 36 2.22 46.54 -4.04
CA PRO A 36 1.06 45.90 -4.67
C PRO A 36 0.33 46.92 -5.56
N ARG A 37 -0.01 46.52 -6.79
CA ARG A 37 -0.84 47.37 -7.66
C ARG A 37 -2.18 47.69 -6.98
N ALA A 38 -2.69 48.91 -7.20
CA ALA A 38 -4.03 49.29 -6.75
C ALA A 38 -5.08 48.25 -7.20
N GLY A 39 -5.95 47.85 -6.27
CA GLY A 39 -6.98 46.81 -6.50
C GLY A 39 -6.49 45.35 -6.41
N PHE A 40 -5.20 45.09 -6.15
CA PHE A 40 -4.71 43.69 -6.01
C PHE A 40 -5.40 42.92 -4.88
N VAL A 41 -5.59 43.56 -3.71
CA VAL A 41 -6.26 42.94 -2.56
C VAL A 41 -7.73 42.64 -2.89
N ASP A 42 -8.42 43.58 -3.56
CA ASP A 42 -9.82 43.41 -3.95
C ASP A 42 -9.99 42.26 -4.96
N GLU A 43 -9.05 42.08 -5.90
CA GLU A 43 -9.04 40.93 -6.81
C GLU A 43 -8.77 39.60 -6.09
N VAL A 44 -7.84 39.56 -5.13
CA VAL A 44 -7.57 38.34 -4.33
C VAL A 44 -8.79 37.98 -3.46
N VAL A 45 -9.48 38.97 -2.90
CA VAL A 45 -10.73 38.78 -2.15
C VAL A 45 -11.87 38.33 -3.09
N ALA A 46 -12.02 38.92 -4.28
CA ALA A 46 -13.03 38.50 -5.25
C ALA A 46 -12.77 37.07 -5.77
N ALA A 47 -11.51 36.71 -6.01
CA ALA A 47 -11.12 35.37 -6.44
C ALA A 47 -11.32 34.31 -5.36
N SER A 48 -11.06 34.63 -4.09
CA SER A 48 -11.26 33.70 -2.96
C SER A 48 -12.71 33.58 -2.49
N THR A 49 -13.56 34.58 -2.75
CA THR A 49 -14.99 34.56 -2.41
C THR A 49 -15.91 34.12 -3.56
N GLY A 50 -15.39 34.02 -4.78
CA GLY A 50 -16.13 33.51 -5.95
C GLY A 50 -17.22 34.44 -6.51
N VAL A 51 -17.30 35.70 -6.04
CA VAL A 51 -18.37 36.64 -6.43
C VAL A 51 -17.95 37.47 -7.65
N THR A 52 -18.24 36.97 -8.86
CA THR A 52 -18.10 37.77 -10.09
C THR A 52 -19.27 38.74 -10.24
N ALA A 53 -19.04 40.02 -9.96
CA ALA A 53 -20.03 41.08 -10.16
C ALA A 53 -20.00 41.65 -11.59
N GLY A 54 -21.08 41.43 -12.35
CA GLY A 54 -21.74 42.43 -13.20
C GLY A 54 -20.96 43.12 -14.35
N TRP A 55 -21.32 42.76 -15.58
CA TRP A 55 -21.04 43.52 -16.83
C TRP A 55 -21.23 45.05 -16.74
N GLY A 56 -20.33 45.81 -17.36
CA GLY A 56 -20.50 47.25 -17.61
C GLY A 56 -19.56 47.81 -18.69
N THR A 57 -20.08 48.07 -19.89
CA THR A 57 -19.37 48.65 -21.06
C THR A 57 -18.80 50.06 -20.85
N VAL A 58 -17.58 50.33 -21.37
CA VAL A 58 -17.24 51.53 -22.19
C VAL A 58 -16.18 51.15 -23.25
N ARG A 59 -16.13 51.91 -24.35
CA ARG A 59 -15.38 51.70 -25.60
C ARG A 59 -14.34 52.81 -25.82
N SER A 60 -13.33 52.53 -26.64
CA SER A 60 -12.49 53.49 -27.43
C SER A 60 -11.13 53.93 -26.85
N GLY A 61 -10.15 54.12 -27.74
CA GLY A 61 -8.89 54.83 -27.48
C GLY A 61 -7.63 54.14 -28.04
N ALA A 62 -7.14 54.56 -29.22
CA ALA A 62 -5.88 54.10 -29.80
C ALA A 62 -4.83 55.22 -29.85
N VAL A 63 -3.68 55.01 -29.20
CA VAL A 63 -2.40 55.78 -29.27
C VAL A 63 -1.31 54.81 -28.73
N GLY A 64 -0.03 54.78 -29.15
CA GLY A 64 0.65 55.48 -30.26
C GLY A 64 2.06 55.97 -29.85
N SER A 65 3.12 55.45 -30.48
CA SER A 65 4.56 55.74 -30.19
C SER A 65 5.04 55.29 -28.79
N GLU A 66 6.34 55.07 -28.52
CA GLU A 66 7.56 55.23 -29.34
C GLU A 66 8.66 54.23 -28.94
N ALA A 67 9.74 54.13 -29.72
CA ALA A 67 10.86 53.20 -29.49
C ALA A 67 11.95 53.79 -28.58
N VAL A 68 12.64 52.92 -27.84
CA VAL A 68 13.97 53.19 -27.25
C VAL A 68 14.90 52.04 -27.65
N THR A 69 16.04 52.39 -28.20
CA THR A 69 17.14 51.47 -28.55
C THR A 69 18.24 51.56 -27.50
N ASP A 70 18.79 50.43 -27.07
CA ASP A 70 20.22 50.30 -26.75
C ASP A 70 20.66 48.83 -26.89
N ASP A 71 21.95 48.64 -27.15
CA ASP A 71 22.60 47.40 -27.62
C ASP A 71 23.80 47.05 -26.71
N PRO A 72 24.55 45.95 -26.93
CA PRO A 72 24.22 44.56 -26.65
C PRO A 72 24.92 44.00 -25.39
N ALA A 73 24.35 42.97 -24.76
CA ALA A 73 25.07 42.14 -23.77
C ALA A 73 24.60 40.68 -23.76
N GLY A 74 25.42 39.79 -24.31
CA GLY A 74 25.48 38.33 -24.03
C GLY A 74 24.21 37.50 -24.20
N GLU A 75 24.18 36.61 -25.21
CA GLU A 75 23.20 35.51 -25.25
C GLU A 75 23.30 34.63 -23.98
N PRO A 76 22.24 34.52 -23.16
CA PRO A 76 22.11 33.42 -22.24
C PRO A 76 21.65 32.17 -23.01
N ALA A 77 22.26 31.02 -22.74
CA ALA A 77 21.82 29.75 -23.30
C ALA A 77 20.32 29.51 -23.03
N PRO A 78 19.55 28.91 -23.96
CA PRO A 78 18.10 28.82 -23.87
C PRO A 78 17.65 27.94 -22.69
N VAL A 79 17.37 28.58 -21.55
CA VAL A 79 16.69 27.94 -20.42
C VAL A 79 15.23 27.73 -20.83
N THR A 80 14.81 26.47 -20.96
CA THR A 80 13.42 26.14 -21.29
C THR A 80 12.53 26.47 -20.09
N ASP A 81 11.63 27.44 -20.24
CA ASP A 81 10.65 27.79 -19.20
C ASP A 81 9.60 26.68 -19.06
N LEU A 82 9.84 25.77 -18.11
CA LEU A 82 8.93 24.69 -17.73
C LEU A 82 7.57 25.22 -17.23
N GLY A 83 7.48 26.47 -16.77
CA GLY A 83 6.25 27.13 -16.39
C GLY A 83 5.38 27.53 -17.59
N ALA A 84 6.00 27.99 -18.68
CA ALA A 84 5.31 28.27 -19.94
C ALA A 84 4.76 26.98 -20.58
N GLU A 85 5.53 25.89 -20.57
CA GLU A 85 5.12 24.62 -21.18
C GLU A 85 4.00 23.91 -20.39
N ARG A 86 4.05 23.95 -19.03
CA ARG A 86 2.94 23.45 -18.19
C ARG A 86 1.61 24.17 -18.42
N ARG A 87 1.64 25.46 -18.80
CA ARG A 87 0.40 26.21 -19.12
C ARG A 87 -0.22 25.83 -20.47
N ARG A 88 0.55 25.24 -21.39
CA ARG A 88 0.06 24.80 -22.71
C ARG A 88 -0.66 23.46 -22.68
N ARG A 89 -0.46 22.64 -21.64
CA ARG A 89 -0.91 21.23 -21.59
C ARG A 89 -2.14 20.95 -20.72
N ARG A 90 -2.86 21.96 -20.20
CA ARG A 90 -4.08 21.73 -19.40
C ARG A 90 -5.35 21.75 -20.25
N PRO A 91 -6.01 20.59 -20.52
CA PRO A 91 -7.42 20.59 -20.88
C PRO A 91 -8.28 21.03 -19.68
N ARG A 92 -9.48 21.55 -19.95
CA ARG A 92 -10.43 21.95 -18.92
C ARG A 92 -11.19 20.73 -18.39
N TRP A 93 -10.86 20.28 -17.19
CA TRP A 93 -11.69 19.32 -16.45
C TRP A 93 -12.74 20.01 -15.59
N ILE A 94 -13.90 19.37 -15.48
CA ILE A 94 -14.99 19.72 -14.57
C ILE A 94 -14.62 19.16 -13.19
N PRO A 95 -14.75 19.92 -12.09
CA PRO A 95 -14.42 19.40 -10.76
C PRO A 95 -15.48 18.38 -10.31
N ILE A 96 -15.08 17.11 -10.24
CA ILE A 96 -15.80 16.10 -9.44
C ILE A 96 -15.32 16.27 -7.99
N ALA A 97 -16.25 16.50 -7.07
CA ALA A 97 -15.94 16.68 -5.66
C ALA A 97 -15.62 15.32 -5.02
N ALA A 98 -14.38 15.14 -4.58
CA ALA A 98 -14.01 14.02 -3.72
C ALA A 98 -14.64 14.21 -2.34
N VAL A 99 -15.65 13.41 -2.01
CA VAL A 99 -16.20 13.30 -0.66
C VAL A 99 -15.45 12.19 0.06
N ALA A 100 -14.52 12.56 0.92
CA ALA A 100 -13.98 11.65 1.91
C ALA A 100 -15.08 11.33 2.94
N ALA A 101 -15.51 10.07 3.00
CA ALA A 101 -16.46 9.58 3.99
C ALA A 101 -15.81 8.47 4.82
N SER A 102 -15.59 8.77 6.09
CA SER A 102 -14.99 7.86 7.08
C SER A 102 -15.96 6.75 7.46
N ILE A 103 -15.50 5.50 7.55
CA ILE A 103 -16.19 4.42 8.26
C ILE A 103 -15.24 3.88 9.34
N ALA A 104 -15.81 3.53 10.49
CA ALA A 104 -15.07 3.33 11.73
C ALA A 104 -14.98 1.85 12.13
N ILE A 105 -13.78 1.48 12.60
CA ILE A 105 -13.44 0.54 13.67
C ILE A 105 -14.55 -0.47 14.08
N PHE A 106 -14.29 -1.75 13.81
CA PHE A 106 -14.66 -2.86 14.68
C PHE A 106 -13.37 -3.59 15.10
N GLY A 107 -13.25 -3.96 16.37
CA GLY A 107 -11.98 -4.34 17.01
C GLY A 107 -11.82 -5.84 17.25
N ALA A 108 -10.58 -6.32 17.09
CA ALA A 108 -10.20 -7.71 17.35
C ALA A 108 -9.69 -7.93 18.79
N ALA A 109 -9.84 -9.17 19.29
CA ALA A 109 -9.15 -9.64 20.49
C ALA A 109 -8.93 -11.17 20.46
N GLY A 110 -7.70 -11.62 20.22
CA GLY A 110 -7.30 -13.03 20.23
C GLY A 110 -5.78 -13.18 20.28
N TYR A 111 -5.27 -14.14 21.05
CA TYR A 111 -3.84 -14.20 21.44
C TYR A 111 -3.04 -15.17 20.56
N ALA A 112 -1.76 -14.86 20.32
CA ALA A 112 -0.89 -15.68 19.47
C ALA A 112 -0.07 -16.72 20.25
N VAL A 113 -0.09 -17.97 19.78
CA VAL A 113 0.97 -18.98 20.00
C VAL A 113 1.21 -19.67 18.65
N GLY A 114 2.46 -19.72 18.20
CA GLY A 114 2.81 -20.17 16.86
C GLY A 114 3.07 -21.69 16.75
N ALA A 115 2.66 -22.26 15.61
CA ALA A 115 3.11 -23.57 15.15
C ALA A 115 3.38 -23.52 13.64
N SER A 116 4.66 -23.41 13.25
CA SER A 116 5.07 -23.45 11.85
C SER A 116 5.03 -24.89 11.32
N SER A 117 4.00 -25.22 10.53
CA SER A 117 4.00 -26.47 9.78
C SER A 117 4.84 -26.31 8.51
N ALA A 118 6.10 -26.74 8.58
CA ALA A 118 6.96 -26.93 7.42
C ALA A 118 6.46 -28.12 6.57
N GLY A 119 5.30 -27.94 5.94
CA GLY A 119 4.65 -28.92 5.07
C GLY A 119 5.16 -28.81 3.64
N THR A 120 6.03 -29.74 3.24
CA THR A 120 6.41 -29.92 1.84
C THR A 120 5.21 -30.47 1.05
N SER A 121 4.39 -29.56 0.52
CA SER A 121 3.33 -29.92 -0.43
C SER A 121 3.97 -30.38 -1.74
N ASN A 122 3.70 -31.64 -2.11
CA ASN A 122 4.27 -32.25 -3.30
C ASN A 122 3.70 -31.58 -4.56
N LEU A 123 4.47 -30.67 -5.17
CA LEU A 123 4.17 -30.14 -6.51
C LEU A 123 4.47 -31.20 -7.58
N ALA A 124 3.56 -32.16 -7.70
CA ALA A 124 3.36 -32.96 -8.90
C ALA A 124 1.95 -32.64 -9.43
N ASP A 125 1.87 -32.12 -10.66
CA ASP A 125 0.65 -31.64 -11.35
C ASP A 125 -0.07 -30.41 -10.74
N GLY A 126 0.68 -29.46 -10.18
CA GLY A 126 0.18 -28.13 -9.79
C GLY A 126 0.51 -27.03 -10.82
N ALA A 127 -0.39 -26.05 -10.99
CA ALA A 127 -0.09 -24.82 -11.73
C ALA A 127 1.00 -24.01 -11.01
N ALA A 128 1.79 -23.25 -11.77
CA ALA A 128 2.91 -22.47 -11.22
C ALA A 128 2.40 -21.42 -10.20
N PRO A 129 3.13 -21.16 -9.10
CA PRO A 129 2.73 -20.17 -8.11
C PRO A 129 2.67 -18.76 -8.73
N PRO A 130 1.75 -17.91 -8.26
CA PRO A 130 1.55 -16.60 -8.84
C PRO A 130 2.72 -15.68 -8.50
N ILE A 131 2.97 -14.67 -9.34
CA ILE A 131 3.96 -13.62 -9.08
C ILE A 131 3.20 -12.36 -8.71
N SER A 132 3.64 -11.60 -7.70
CA SER A 132 3.01 -10.33 -7.30
C SER A 132 3.99 -9.18 -7.38
N LEU A 133 3.70 -8.19 -8.23
CA LEU A 133 4.60 -7.06 -8.50
C LEU A 133 4.63 -6.02 -7.38
N GLN A 134 3.59 -5.98 -6.54
CA GLN A 134 3.43 -5.01 -5.46
C GLN A 134 4.18 -5.41 -4.19
N GLY A 135 4.75 -6.63 -4.17
CA GLY A 135 5.30 -7.28 -2.98
C GLY A 135 4.20 -7.80 -2.04
N ALA A 136 4.53 -8.74 -1.15
CA ALA A 136 3.61 -9.09 -0.07
C ALA A 136 3.45 -7.88 0.86
N PRO A 137 2.21 -7.46 1.21
CA PRO A 137 2.02 -6.41 2.20
C PRO A 137 2.64 -6.82 3.53
N GLN A 138 3.53 -5.97 4.06
CA GLN A 138 4.30 -6.24 5.27
C GLN A 138 3.34 -6.51 6.45
N GLY A 139 3.31 -7.76 6.92
CA GLY A 139 2.46 -8.19 8.03
C GLY A 139 1.46 -9.29 7.68
N MET A 140 1.08 -9.43 6.40
CA MET A 140 0.29 -10.58 5.95
C MET A 140 1.22 -11.73 5.56
N SER A 141 1.45 -12.66 6.49
CA SER A 141 1.63 -14.06 6.09
C SER A 141 0.40 -14.51 5.29
N PRO A 142 0.52 -15.47 4.35
CA PRO A 142 -0.65 -16.25 3.96
C PRO A 142 -1.21 -16.89 5.24
N GLY A 143 -2.40 -16.43 5.67
CA GLY A 143 -3.02 -16.78 6.95
C GLY A 143 -2.97 -15.72 8.07
N ALA A 144 -2.43 -14.51 7.85
CA ALA A 144 -2.39 -13.45 8.88
C ALA A 144 -3.10 -12.15 8.44
N GLN A 145 -4.44 -12.17 8.43
CA GLN A 145 -5.23 -10.94 8.33
C GLN A 145 -5.42 -10.29 9.71
N GLU A 146 -4.80 -9.12 9.86
CA GLU A 146 -5.19 -7.99 10.73
C GLU A 146 -4.99 -8.04 12.26
N GLY A 147 -4.82 -6.84 12.83
CA GLY A 147 -4.57 -6.62 14.26
C GLY A 147 -4.04 -5.24 14.66
N ALA A 148 -4.23 -4.18 13.84
CA ALA A 148 -3.73 -2.83 14.13
C ALA A 148 -4.83 -1.89 14.63
N ALA A 149 -5.12 -1.93 15.95
CA ALA A 149 -6.07 -1.02 16.59
C ALA A 149 -5.36 0.18 17.26
N THR A 150 -5.67 1.40 16.81
CA THR A 150 -5.32 2.65 17.52
C THR A 150 -6.51 3.15 18.32
N ASP A 151 -6.40 3.20 19.64
CA ASP A 151 -7.44 3.75 20.52
C ASP A 151 -7.70 5.25 20.24
N GLY A 152 -8.96 5.59 20.02
CA GLY A 152 -9.44 6.97 19.91
C GLY A 152 -10.61 7.23 20.85
N ALA A 153 -10.35 7.85 22.00
CA ALA A 153 -11.40 8.37 22.89
C ALA A 153 -11.53 9.90 22.70
N GLY A 154 -12.67 10.35 22.15
CA GLY A 154 -12.89 11.76 21.81
C GLY A 154 -13.14 12.65 23.02
N SER A 155 -12.46 13.80 23.07
CA SER A 155 -12.89 14.98 23.84
C SER A 155 -12.34 16.27 23.21
N ALA A 156 -13.19 17.29 23.11
CA ALA A 156 -12.83 18.60 22.58
C ALA A 156 -11.84 19.32 23.53
N PRO A 157 -11.02 20.28 23.04
CA PRO A 157 -9.77 20.62 23.70
C PRO A 157 -9.96 21.47 24.96
N SER A 158 -9.40 21.02 26.08
CA SER A 158 -9.19 21.84 27.28
C SER A 158 -8.01 21.30 28.09
N ILE A 159 -7.11 22.20 28.47
CA ILE A 159 -5.84 21.90 29.14
C ILE A 159 -6.11 21.52 30.61
N ALA A 160 -5.81 20.28 31.01
CA ALA A 160 -5.57 19.90 32.40
C ALA A 160 -4.74 18.60 32.50
N VAL A 161 -3.69 18.62 33.31
CA VAL A 161 -2.81 17.47 33.60
C VAL A 161 -3.44 16.59 34.69
N PRO A 162 -3.32 15.26 34.57
CA PRO A 162 -3.06 14.42 35.74
C PRO A 162 -1.85 13.48 35.57
N GLU A 163 -1.23 13.16 36.71
CA GLU A 163 0.01 12.39 36.86
C GLU A 163 -0.21 10.86 37.03
N PRO A 164 0.86 10.02 37.08
CA PRO A 164 0.80 8.65 36.56
C PRO A 164 0.40 7.58 37.58
N SER A 165 -0.13 6.46 37.07
CA SER A 165 -0.26 5.19 37.78
C SER A 165 -0.41 4.01 36.80
N GLY A 166 0.43 2.97 36.92
CA GLY A 166 0.28 1.71 36.17
C GLY A 166 1.25 1.52 35.01
N SER A 167 2.53 1.26 35.31
CA SER A 167 3.59 1.06 34.33
C SER A 167 3.42 -0.21 33.47
N ARG A 168 2.80 -0.10 32.29
CA ARG A 168 3.14 -1.02 31.18
C ARG A 168 4.44 -0.53 30.54
N LYS A 169 5.51 -1.33 30.68
CA LYS A 169 6.81 -1.03 30.09
C LYS A 169 6.69 -1.06 28.57
N MET A 170 6.86 0.10 27.91
CA MET A 170 7.20 0.13 26.50
C MET A 170 8.58 -0.54 26.36
N ALA A 171 8.66 -1.65 25.62
CA ALA A 171 9.93 -2.24 25.24
C ALA A 171 10.69 -1.21 24.39
N GLY A 172 11.85 -0.79 24.88
CA GLY A 172 12.56 0.39 24.40
C GLY A 172 13.27 0.15 23.08
N THR A 173 12.97 1.03 22.13
CA THR A 173 13.29 0.93 20.72
C THR A 173 14.65 1.56 20.38
N ALA A 174 15.73 1.03 20.95
CA ALA A 174 17.10 1.41 20.58
C ALA A 174 17.64 0.50 19.46
N ASP A 175 17.64 -0.83 19.66
CA ASP A 175 18.05 -1.81 18.65
C ASP A 175 16.90 -2.29 17.73
N MET A 176 15.65 -1.87 18.00
CA MET A 176 14.47 -2.14 17.16
C MET A 176 14.25 -1.08 16.06
N MET A 177 15.09 -0.05 15.97
CA MET A 177 14.85 1.12 15.11
C MET A 177 15.54 1.03 13.74
N TYR A 178 15.38 -0.11 13.06
CA TYR A 178 15.26 -0.25 11.59
C TYR A 178 15.01 -1.74 11.30
N PRO A 179 13.89 -2.13 10.66
CA PRO A 179 13.73 -3.51 10.19
C PRO A 179 14.82 -3.79 9.15
N SER A 180 15.74 -4.70 9.46
CA SER A 180 16.88 -5.06 8.62
C SER A 180 16.51 -5.78 7.31
N GLY A 181 15.21 -5.92 7.02
CA GLY A 181 14.65 -6.36 5.74
C GLY A 181 14.48 -5.26 4.69
N PHE A 182 14.53 -3.95 5.05
CA PHE A 182 14.45 -2.83 4.08
C PHE A 182 15.79 -2.15 3.85
N GLY A 183 16.85 -2.96 3.87
CA GLY A 183 18.21 -2.55 3.55
C GLY A 183 18.39 -2.25 2.05
N ARG A 184 19.42 -1.43 1.76
CA ARG A 184 19.95 -1.29 0.40
C ARG A 184 20.42 -2.67 -0.07
N SER A 185 20.04 -3.09 -1.27
CA SER A 185 20.49 -4.36 -1.83
C SER A 185 21.55 -4.13 -2.92
N ASP A 186 22.61 -4.92 -2.88
CA ASP A 186 23.69 -5.04 -3.88
C ASP A 186 23.47 -6.35 -4.63
N PHE A 187 22.90 -6.26 -5.84
CA PHE A 187 22.47 -7.41 -6.63
C PHE A 187 23.60 -7.90 -7.54
N THR A 188 23.88 -9.20 -7.51
CA THR A 188 24.72 -9.88 -8.51
C THR A 188 23.92 -11.02 -9.17
N SER A 189 24.33 -11.46 -10.35
CA SER A 189 23.72 -12.60 -11.03
C SER A 189 24.73 -13.38 -11.88
N SER A 190 24.40 -14.63 -12.18
CA SER A 190 25.15 -15.44 -13.13
C SER A 190 24.26 -16.47 -13.81
N GLY A 191 24.53 -16.78 -15.08
CA GLY A 191 23.82 -17.83 -15.82
C GLY A 191 22.39 -17.48 -16.27
N LEU A 192 21.93 -16.24 -16.08
CA LEU A 192 20.64 -15.77 -16.60
C LEU A 192 20.66 -15.70 -18.14
N SER A 193 19.51 -16.00 -18.76
CA SER A 193 19.38 -15.91 -20.22
C SER A 193 19.34 -14.46 -20.70
N THR A 194 20.01 -14.20 -21.81
CA THR A 194 19.95 -12.95 -22.59
C THR A 194 18.89 -12.97 -23.68
N ASP A 195 18.16 -14.07 -23.84
CA ASP A 195 17.10 -14.20 -24.83
C ASP A 195 15.81 -13.53 -24.31
N GLY A 196 15.31 -12.54 -25.06
CA GLY A 196 13.94 -12.04 -24.91
C GLY A 196 12.93 -12.94 -25.63
N GLY A 197 11.65 -12.58 -25.58
CA GLY A 197 10.60 -13.37 -26.20
C GLY A 197 9.27 -12.64 -26.31
N SER A 198 8.18 -13.41 -26.29
CA SER A 198 6.82 -12.90 -26.22
C SER A 198 5.96 -13.86 -25.42
N ALA A 199 4.98 -13.32 -24.70
CA ALA A 199 4.03 -14.09 -23.89
C ALA A 199 2.67 -13.40 -23.86
N ALA A 200 1.61 -14.20 -23.71
CA ALA A 200 0.24 -13.71 -23.65
C ALA A 200 0.02 -12.79 -22.44
N GLY A 201 -0.76 -11.73 -22.68
CA GLY A 201 -1.30 -10.84 -21.68
C GLY A 201 -2.81 -10.97 -21.56
N TYR A 202 -3.32 -10.72 -20.37
CA TYR A 202 -4.73 -10.84 -20.03
C TYR A 202 -5.23 -9.60 -19.29
N ALA A 203 -6.55 -9.48 -19.17
CA ALA A 203 -7.19 -8.51 -18.31
C ALA A 203 -8.43 -9.11 -17.64
N PHE A 204 -8.82 -8.55 -16.51
CA PHE A 204 -10.14 -8.80 -15.94
C PHE A 204 -11.20 -8.01 -16.73
N ASP A 205 -12.32 -8.65 -17.07
CA ASP A 205 -13.52 -7.99 -17.63
C ASP A 205 -14.62 -7.85 -16.57
N PRO A 206 -14.59 -6.80 -15.73
CA PRO A 206 -15.65 -6.53 -14.77
C PRO A 206 -16.94 -6.07 -15.46
N ARG A 207 -16.91 -5.60 -16.72
CA ARG A 207 -18.09 -5.06 -17.41
C ARG A 207 -19.02 -6.17 -17.88
N ALA A 208 -18.49 -7.31 -18.33
CA ALA A 208 -19.28 -8.49 -18.65
C ALA A 208 -19.99 -9.06 -17.40
N SER A 209 -19.29 -9.11 -16.26
CA SER A 209 -19.79 -9.70 -15.00
C SER A 209 -20.62 -8.75 -14.13
N SER A 210 -20.54 -7.42 -14.32
CA SER A 210 -21.20 -6.41 -13.48
C SER A 210 -22.70 -6.28 -13.79
N ASN A 211 -23.50 -7.25 -13.39
CA ASN A 211 -24.94 -7.26 -13.57
C ASN A 211 -25.66 -7.92 -12.38
N ALA A 212 -26.95 -7.62 -12.21
CA ALA A 212 -27.75 -8.10 -11.09
C ALA A 212 -28.02 -9.62 -11.12
N GLU A 213 -27.86 -10.29 -12.26
CA GLU A 213 -28.01 -11.75 -12.36
C GLU A 213 -26.78 -12.45 -11.75
N THR A 214 -25.57 -12.04 -12.11
CA THR A 214 -24.31 -12.55 -11.53
C THR A 214 -24.23 -12.27 -10.03
N VAL A 215 -24.55 -11.05 -9.58
CA VAL A 215 -24.55 -10.71 -8.14
C VAL A 215 -25.65 -11.45 -7.39
N GLY A 216 -26.84 -11.60 -7.99
CA GLY A 216 -27.95 -12.35 -7.39
C GLY A 216 -27.66 -13.84 -7.27
N ALA A 217 -26.95 -14.43 -8.24
CA ALA A 217 -26.53 -15.82 -8.20
C ALA A 217 -25.47 -16.09 -7.11
N LEU A 218 -24.49 -15.19 -6.95
CA LEU A 218 -23.54 -15.25 -5.82
C LEU A 218 -24.27 -15.14 -4.47
N ALA A 219 -25.18 -14.17 -4.34
CA ALA A 219 -25.97 -13.98 -3.12
C ALA A 219 -26.82 -15.21 -2.77
N ALA A 220 -27.48 -15.82 -3.76
CA ALA A 220 -28.25 -17.05 -3.59
C ALA A 220 -27.36 -18.23 -3.15
N ALA A 221 -26.12 -18.31 -3.63
CA ALA A 221 -25.15 -19.33 -3.19
C ALA A 221 -24.73 -19.17 -1.72
N PHE A 222 -24.72 -17.93 -1.20
CA PHE A 222 -24.57 -17.62 0.22
C PHE A 222 -25.87 -17.74 1.04
N GLY A 223 -26.99 -18.14 0.42
CA GLY A 223 -28.29 -18.23 1.08
C GLY A 223 -28.93 -16.89 1.43
N LEU A 224 -28.49 -15.78 0.80
CA LEU A 224 -29.06 -14.45 1.01
C LEU A 224 -30.38 -14.30 0.24
N GLU A 225 -31.41 -13.83 0.93
CA GLU A 225 -32.65 -13.36 0.30
C GLU A 225 -32.56 -11.86 -0.04
N GLY A 226 -33.03 -11.47 -1.23
CA GLY A 226 -33.08 -10.07 -1.63
C GLY A 226 -32.96 -9.86 -3.14
N VAL A 227 -33.04 -8.61 -3.58
CA VAL A 227 -32.71 -8.18 -4.94
C VAL A 227 -31.42 -7.36 -4.85
N PRO A 228 -30.41 -7.59 -5.71
CA PRO A 228 -29.21 -6.76 -5.73
C PRO A 228 -29.50 -5.28 -6.01
N GLU A 229 -29.09 -4.43 -5.09
CA GLU A 229 -29.23 -2.97 -5.21
C GLU A 229 -27.85 -2.34 -5.47
N LEU A 230 -27.70 -1.64 -6.61
CA LEU A 230 -26.51 -0.85 -6.91
C LEU A 230 -26.63 0.55 -6.30
N LYS A 231 -25.73 0.89 -5.38
CA LYS A 231 -25.68 2.19 -4.72
C LYS A 231 -24.23 2.64 -4.53
N ASP A 232 -23.95 3.91 -4.84
CA ASP A 232 -22.64 4.56 -4.60
C ASP A 232 -21.41 3.80 -5.16
N GLY A 233 -21.59 3.02 -6.23
CA GLY A 233 -20.54 2.23 -6.88
C GLY A 233 -20.37 0.80 -6.33
N VAL A 234 -21.28 0.33 -5.48
CA VAL A 234 -21.26 -1.00 -4.85
C VAL A 234 -22.64 -1.66 -4.96
N TRP A 235 -22.70 -2.94 -5.32
CA TRP A 235 -23.92 -3.74 -5.21
C TRP A 235 -24.05 -4.30 -3.80
N PHE A 236 -25.28 -4.32 -3.26
CA PHE A 236 -25.58 -4.87 -1.94
C PHE A 236 -26.67 -5.95 -2.02
N VAL A 237 -26.51 -7.01 -1.22
CA VAL A 237 -27.58 -7.98 -0.87
C VAL A 237 -27.45 -8.33 0.61
N GLY A 238 -28.57 -8.49 1.32
CA GLY A 238 -28.56 -8.75 2.77
C GLY A 238 -28.32 -7.47 3.60
N SER A 239 -27.74 -7.61 4.80
CA SER A 239 -27.53 -6.46 5.68
C SER A 239 -26.36 -5.57 5.27
N GLN A 240 -26.48 -4.29 5.62
CA GLN A 240 -25.45 -3.25 5.44
C GLN A 240 -24.92 -2.71 6.78
N ASP A 241 -25.47 -3.17 7.91
CA ASP A 241 -25.11 -2.69 9.26
C ASP A 241 -24.16 -3.62 10.03
N GLY A 242 -23.77 -4.75 9.43
CA GLY A 242 -22.88 -5.73 10.05
C GLY A 242 -23.52 -6.58 11.15
N THR A 243 -24.85 -6.56 11.33
CA THR A 243 -25.55 -7.35 12.37
C THR A 243 -26.16 -8.66 11.86
N ALA A 244 -26.15 -8.87 10.54
CA ALA A 244 -26.75 -10.00 9.85
C ALA A 244 -25.99 -10.29 8.53
N PRO A 245 -26.19 -11.46 7.89
CA PRO A 245 -25.51 -11.83 6.65
C PRO A 245 -25.63 -10.75 5.56
N GLY A 246 -24.51 -10.43 4.91
CA GLY A 246 -24.45 -9.40 3.87
C GLY A 246 -23.39 -9.71 2.81
N LEU A 247 -23.68 -9.30 1.57
CA LEU A 247 -22.79 -9.33 0.41
C LEU A 247 -22.65 -7.92 -0.15
N MET A 248 -21.41 -7.51 -0.38
CA MET A 248 -21.03 -6.31 -1.11
C MET A 248 -20.24 -6.69 -2.36
N VAL A 249 -20.46 -6.00 -3.49
CA VAL A 249 -19.67 -6.15 -4.72
C VAL A 249 -19.28 -4.79 -5.29
N SER A 250 -17.99 -4.47 -5.28
CA SER A 250 -17.43 -3.19 -5.73
C SER A 250 -17.31 -3.12 -7.24
N LEU A 251 -17.66 -1.98 -7.86
CA LEU A 251 -17.41 -1.73 -9.29
C LEU A 251 -15.93 -1.38 -9.59
N ASP A 252 -15.00 -2.20 -9.11
CA ASP A 252 -13.57 -2.09 -9.39
C ASP A 252 -13.12 -2.97 -10.57
N GLY A 253 -11.82 -2.94 -10.89
CA GLY A 253 -11.23 -3.67 -12.01
C GLY A 253 -11.35 -5.20 -11.95
N THR A 254 -11.61 -5.77 -10.78
CA THR A 254 -11.81 -7.22 -10.58
C THR A 254 -13.26 -7.60 -10.29
N LEU A 255 -14.15 -6.60 -10.18
CA LEU A 255 -15.49 -6.73 -9.62
C LEU A 255 -15.44 -7.46 -8.27
N SER A 256 -14.63 -6.93 -7.34
CA SER A 256 -14.36 -7.58 -6.06
C SER A 256 -15.63 -7.71 -5.22
N TYR A 257 -15.76 -8.82 -4.50
CA TYR A 257 -16.84 -9.05 -3.56
C TYR A 257 -16.32 -9.32 -2.15
N SER A 258 -17.13 -8.96 -1.17
CA SER A 258 -16.99 -9.38 0.23
C SER A 258 -18.32 -9.86 0.78
N TYR A 259 -18.31 -11.04 1.38
CA TYR A 259 -19.42 -11.63 2.12
C TYR A 259 -19.00 -11.80 3.58
N SER A 260 -19.93 -11.50 4.49
CA SER A 260 -19.76 -11.81 5.91
C SER A 260 -21.08 -12.23 6.54
N ASN A 261 -20.99 -13.18 7.48
CA ASN A 261 -22.07 -13.67 8.30
C ASN A 261 -21.65 -13.62 9.79
N PRO A 262 -21.92 -12.49 10.48
CA PRO A 262 -21.56 -12.33 11.89
C PRO A 262 -22.30 -13.33 12.78
N THR A 263 -23.51 -13.77 12.39
CA THR A 263 -24.39 -14.60 13.23
C THR A 263 -23.87 -16.03 13.46
N ILE A 264 -22.86 -16.46 12.69
CA ILE A 264 -22.17 -17.74 12.86
C ILE A 264 -20.64 -17.56 12.98
N ASN A 265 -20.17 -16.33 13.22
CA ASN A 265 -18.75 -16.08 13.41
C ASN A 265 -18.33 -16.56 14.80
N PRO A 266 -17.46 -17.59 14.93
CA PRO A 266 -17.02 -18.05 16.23
C PRO A 266 -16.24 -16.99 17.01
N TRP A 267 -15.71 -15.97 16.32
CA TRP A 267 -14.88 -14.90 16.86
C TRP A 267 -15.62 -13.56 17.11
N ASP A 268 -16.95 -13.55 17.14
CA ASP A 268 -17.74 -12.31 17.42
C ASP A 268 -17.66 -11.84 18.90
N CYS A 269 -16.93 -12.58 19.76
CA CYS A 269 -16.56 -12.20 21.13
C CYS A 269 -17.71 -11.68 22.02
N THR A 270 -18.92 -12.21 21.80
CA THR A 270 -20.12 -11.88 22.58
C THR A 270 -20.03 -12.35 24.03
N GLU A 271 -19.23 -13.38 24.30
CA GLU A 271 -18.82 -13.81 25.64
C GLU A 271 -17.32 -13.55 25.86
N THR A 272 -16.96 -13.16 27.09
CA THR A 272 -15.57 -13.02 27.53
C THR A 272 -15.33 -13.75 28.84
N ASP A 273 -14.10 -14.23 29.03
CA ASP A 273 -13.70 -14.98 30.23
C ASP A 273 -13.40 -14.05 31.42
N GLU A 274 -12.99 -14.63 32.56
CA GLU A 274 -12.63 -13.87 33.76
C GLU A 274 -11.40 -12.96 33.61
N THR A 275 -10.63 -13.12 32.53
CA THR A 275 -9.51 -12.24 32.15
C THR A 275 -9.92 -11.13 31.16
N GLY A 276 -11.15 -11.20 30.64
CA GLY A 276 -11.65 -10.34 29.57
C GLY A 276 -11.23 -10.79 28.16
N ALA A 277 -10.69 -12.00 28.01
CA ALA A 277 -10.38 -12.58 26.71
C ALA A 277 -11.65 -13.07 26.02
N CYS A 278 -11.67 -12.97 24.69
CA CYS A 278 -12.74 -13.50 23.86
C CYS A 278 -12.94 -15.00 24.11
N VAL A 279 -14.14 -15.43 24.45
CA VAL A 279 -14.53 -16.85 24.47
C VAL A 279 -15.18 -17.14 23.13
N PRO A 280 -14.54 -17.93 22.26
CA PRO A 280 -15.14 -18.23 20.97
C PRO A 280 -16.38 -19.09 21.10
N SER A 281 -17.36 -18.89 20.22
CA SER A 281 -18.53 -19.76 20.14
C SER A 281 -18.26 -21.00 19.28
N GLY A 282 -18.98 -22.09 19.56
CA GLY A 282 -18.80 -23.40 18.90
C GLY A 282 -18.29 -24.51 19.83
N ASP A 283 -18.15 -25.72 19.31
CA ASP A 283 -17.74 -26.92 20.08
C ASP A 283 -16.28 -27.35 19.85
N GLY A 284 -15.51 -26.57 19.08
CA GLY A 284 -14.15 -26.90 18.67
C GLY A 284 -14.05 -27.70 17.37
N THR A 285 -15.17 -28.03 16.71
CA THR A 285 -15.16 -28.80 15.46
C THR A 285 -14.80 -27.93 14.26
N VAL A 286 -13.59 -28.13 13.72
CA VAL A 286 -13.14 -27.54 12.46
C VAL A 286 -13.66 -28.36 11.26
N PRO A 287 -14.28 -27.73 10.25
CA PRO A 287 -14.66 -28.42 9.02
C PRO A 287 -13.49 -29.09 8.28
N GLY A 288 -13.79 -30.15 7.54
CA GLY A 288 -12.79 -30.86 6.72
C GLY A 288 -12.33 -30.08 5.49
N GLU A 289 -11.10 -30.35 5.03
CA GLU A 289 -10.51 -29.75 3.82
C GLU A 289 -11.41 -29.86 2.58
N GLU A 290 -11.91 -31.07 2.31
CA GLU A 290 -12.79 -31.31 1.18
C GLU A 290 -14.08 -30.47 1.26
N ALA A 291 -14.64 -30.26 2.45
CA ALA A 291 -15.85 -29.45 2.61
C ALA A 291 -15.61 -27.97 2.28
N ALA A 292 -14.49 -27.40 2.72
CA ALA A 292 -14.12 -26.01 2.42
C ALA A 292 -13.80 -25.79 0.93
N ILE A 293 -13.12 -26.75 0.30
CA ILE A 293 -12.84 -26.71 -1.15
C ILE A 293 -14.13 -26.88 -1.98
N GLN A 294 -15.04 -27.78 -1.58
CA GLN A 294 -16.33 -27.95 -2.27
C GLN A 294 -17.24 -26.74 -2.10
N ALA A 295 -17.18 -26.03 -0.98
CA ALA A 295 -17.87 -24.76 -0.79
C ALA A 295 -17.37 -23.70 -1.80
N LEU A 296 -16.05 -23.51 -1.96
CA LEU A 296 -15.50 -22.59 -2.99
C LEU A 296 -15.92 -22.99 -4.41
N ARG A 297 -15.80 -24.28 -4.75
CA ARG A 297 -16.22 -24.80 -6.06
C ARG A 297 -17.69 -24.51 -6.35
N SER A 298 -18.55 -24.59 -5.33
CA SER A 298 -19.97 -24.28 -5.44
C SER A 298 -20.23 -22.78 -5.65
N LEU A 299 -19.50 -21.89 -4.96
CA LEU A 299 -19.59 -20.44 -5.17
C LEU A 299 -19.15 -20.05 -6.59
N ILE A 300 -18.01 -20.57 -7.06
CA ILE A 300 -17.46 -20.30 -8.40
C ILE A 300 -18.44 -20.80 -9.49
N ALA A 301 -18.98 -22.01 -9.33
CA ALA A 301 -19.99 -22.53 -10.25
C ALA A 301 -21.28 -21.68 -10.28
N ALA A 302 -21.70 -21.13 -9.13
CA ALA A 302 -22.91 -20.32 -9.03
C ALA A 302 -22.80 -18.99 -9.79
N THR A 303 -21.60 -18.44 -9.98
CA THR A 303 -21.39 -17.20 -10.76
C THR A 303 -21.23 -17.46 -12.26
N GLY A 304 -21.33 -18.73 -12.68
CA GLY A 304 -21.18 -19.16 -14.08
C GLY A 304 -19.72 -19.36 -14.51
N GLN A 305 -18.76 -19.28 -13.58
CA GLN A 305 -17.36 -19.58 -13.84
C GLN A 305 -17.10 -21.10 -13.73
N ASP A 306 -16.09 -21.61 -14.44
CA ASP A 306 -15.71 -23.03 -14.40
C ASP A 306 -14.83 -23.32 -13.18
N PRO A 307 -15.26 -24.16 -12.22
CA PRO A 307 -14.43 -24.52 -11.08
C PRO A 307 -13.12 -25.23 -11.43
N GLU A 308 -13.01 -25.88 -12.60
CA GLU A 308 -11.75 -26.51 -13.04
C GLU A 308 -10.75 -25.52 -13.65
N ALA A 309 -11.16 -24.26 -13.89
CA ALA A 309 -10.25 -23.17 -14.24
C ALA A 309 -9.49 -22.59 -13.02
N PHE A 310 -9.60 -23.22 -11.85
CA PHE A 310 -8.98 -22.79 -10.61
C PHE A 310 -8.15 -23.92 -9.99
N GLN A 311 -7.04 -23.54 -9.34
CA GLN A 311 -6.33 -24.43 -8.42
C GLN A 311 -6.73 -24.09 -6.98
N TYR A 312 -6.94 -25.12 -6.17
CA TYR A 312 -7.42 -24.99 -4.80
C TYR A 312 -6.33 -25.28 -3.77
N GLY A 313 -6.52 -24.75 -2.57
CA GLY A 313 -5.78 -25.10 -1.35
C GLY A 313 -6.63 -24.84 -0.12
N SER A 314 -6.29 -25.46 1.00
CA SER A 314 -6.91 -25.21 2.29
C SER A 314 -5.88 -25.28 3.40
N GLU A 315 -6.01 -24.40 4.37
CA GLU A 315 -5.09 -24.27 5.50
C GLU A 315 -5.90 -24.24 6.79
N THR A 316 -5.27 -24.67 7.88
CA THR A 316 -5.81 -24.66 9.24
C THR A 316 -4.66 -24.56 10.23
N TRP A 317 -4.93 -24.14 11.46
CA TRP A 317 -3.94 -24.04 12.53
C TRP A 317 -4.47 -24.65 13.83
N GLU A 318 -3.60 -24.86 14.82
CA GLU A 318 -3.94 -25.51 16.09
C GLU A 318 -4.79 -24.58 16.98
N GLY A 319 -6.05 -24.94 17.20
CA GLY A 319 -7.01 -24.09 17.91
C GLY A 319 -7.92 -23.25 16.99
N ALA A 320 -7.81 -23.44 15.67
CA ALA A 320 -8.81 -22.93 14.74
C ALA A 320 -10.20 -23.49 15.07
N LEU A 321 -11.24 -22.72 14.72
CA LEU A 321 -12.66 -23.10 14.80
C LEU A 321 -13.34 -23.08 13.43
N THR A 322 -12.64 -22.52 12.46
CA THR A 322 -13.00 -22.39 11.06
C THR A 322 -11.90 -23.00 10.21
N ARG A 323 -12.20 -23.28 8.95
CA ARG A 323 -11.23 -23.70 7.95
C ARG A 323 -11.19 -22.71 6.80
N THR A 324 -10.00 -22.22 6.49
CA THR A 324 -9.77 -21.39 5.32
C THR A 324 -9.58 -22.27 4.08
N ALA A 325 -10.19 -21.87 2.98
CA ALA A 325 -9.86 -22.39 1.65
C ALA A 325 -9.61 -21.23 0.68
N GLN A 326 -8.77 -21.48 -0.32
CA GLN A 326 -8.45 -20.53 -1.38
C GLN A 326 -8.56 -21.21 -2.76
N ALA A 327 -8.93 -20.43 -3.77
CA ALA A 327 -9.00 -20.83 -5.16
C ALA A 327 -8.33 -19.76 -6.05
N TRP A 328 -7.19 -20.09 -6.63
CA TRP A 328 -6.47 -19.22 -7.56
C TRP A 328 -6.94 -19.48 -9.00
N PRO A 329 -7.35 -18.45 -9.77
CA PRO A 329 -7.59 -18.60 -11.20
C PRO A 329 -6.31 -19.11 -11.89
N VAL A 330 -6.46 -20.05 -12.82
CA VAL A 330 -5.35 -20.61 -13.60
C VAL A 330 -5.48 -20.24 -15.06
N VAL A 331 -4.44 -19.61 -15.61
CA VAL A 331 -4.32 -19.21 -17.01
C VAL A 331 -2.98 -19.71 -17.53
N ASP A 332 -2.97 -20.39 -18.68
CA ASP A 332 -1.78 -21.01 -19.30
C ASP A 332 -0.94 -21.88 -18.33
N GLY A 333 -1.61 -22.55 -17.38
CA GLY A 333 -0.95 -23.40 -16.37
C GLY A 333 -0.28 -22.63 -15.23
N GLN A 334 -0.63 -21.35 -15.05
CA GLN A 334 -0.11 -20.49 -13.99
C GLN A 334 -1.23 -19.90 -13.14
N ARG A 335 -1.02 -19.82 -11.83
CA ARG A 335 -1.93 -19.11 -10.92
C ARG A 335 -1.82 -17.60 -11.14
N VAL A 336 -2.94 -16.91 -11.02
CA VAL A 336 -3.01 -15.45 -10.89
C VAL A 336 -3.05 -15.07 -9.41
N ASP A 337 -2.41 -13.98 -9.02
CA ASP A 337 -2.33 -13.46 -7.64
C ASP A 337 -3.63 -12.81 -7.12
N GLN A 338 -4.78 -13.28 -7.60
CA GLN A 338 -6.12 -12.84 -7.18
C GLN A 338 -6.97 -14.05 -6.79
N PRO A 339 -6.64 -14.75 -5.68
CA PRO A 339 -7.43 -15.87 -5.20
C PRO A 339 -8.81 -15.43 -4.72
N TRP A 340 -9.79 -16.30 -4.90
CA TRP A 340 -10.97 -16.33 -4.05
C TRP A 340 -10.58 -16.99 -2.72
N SER A 341 -11.15 -16.51 -1.62
CA SER A 341 -10.94 -17.04 -0.27
C SER A 341 -12.28 -17.21 0.42
N LEU A 342 -12.41 -18.26 1.25
CA LEU A 342 -13.50 -18.36 2.22
C LEU A 342 -13.02 -18.92 3.54
N GLU A 343 -13.80 -18.62 4.58
CA GLU A 343 -13.70 -19.17 5.92
C GLU A 343 -14.97 -19.98 6.22
N LEU A 344 -14.81 -21.28 6.47
CA LEU A 344 -15.92 -22.21 6.72
C LEU A 344 -15.99 -22.58 8.21
N ALA A 345 -17.11 -22.31 8.87
CA ALA A 345 -17.52 -22.88 10.15
C ALA A 345 -18.42 -24.12 9.94
N THR A 346 -18.77 -24.82 11.03
CA THR A 346 -19.65 -25.99 10.97
C THR A 346 -21.08 -25.61 10.51
N GLU A 347 -21.50 -24.39 10.82
CA GLU A 347 -22.81 -23.81 10.49
C GLU A 347 -22.90 -23.27 9.06
N GLY A 348 -21.77 -23.01 8.41
CA GLY A 348 -21.71 -22.42 7.07
C GLY A 348 -20.49 -21.52 6.84
N ILE A 349 -20.52 -20.78 5.73
CA ILE A 349 -19.45 -19.83 5.39
C ILE A 349 -19.58 -18.61 6.30
N VAL A 350 -18.51 -18.28 7.02
CA VAL A 350 -18.45 -17.10 7.90
C VAL A 350 -18.12 -15.86 7.08
N ASN A 351 -17.05 -15.93 6.29
CA ASN A 351 -16.57 -14.85 5.45
C ASN A 351 -16.14 -15.40 4.08
N ALA A 352 -16.27 -14.60 3.02
CA ALA A 352 -15.70 -14.93 1.72
C ALA A 352 -15.38 -13.69 0.89
N TYR A 353 -14.31 -13.76 0.10
CA TYR A 353 -13.78 -12.65 -0.71
C TYR A 353 -13.28 -13.18 -2.06
N GLY A 354 -13.36 -12.37 -3.11
CA GLY A 354 -12.87 -12.77 -4.44
C GLY A 354 -13.22 -11.76 -5.52
N GLY A 355 -12.92 -12.07 -6.78
CA GLY A 355 -13.21 -11.23 -7.95
C GLY A 355 -14.16 -11.91 -8.93
N LEU A 356 -15.30 -11.26 -9.25
CA LEU A 356 -16.31 -11.78 -10.18
C LEU A 356 -15.95 -11.56 -11.67
N ALA A 357 -15.01 -10.68 -11.96
CA ALA A 357 -14.56 -10.42 -13.33
C ALA A 357 -13.88 -11.67 -13.91
N THR A 358 -14.23 -12.02 -15.14
CA THR A 358 -13.57 -13.11 -15.86
C THR A 358 -12.25 -12.63 -16.45
N ILE A 359 -11.26 -13.52 -16.56
CA ILE A 359 -9.97 -13.20 -17.17
C ILE A 359 -10.07 -13.48 -18.68
N VAL A 360 -9.73 -12.47 -19.51
CA VAL A 360 -9.79 -12.52 -20.97
C VAL A 360 -8.44 -12.17 -21.59
N PRO A 361 -8.03 -12.80 -22.72
CA PRO A 361 -6.79 -12.45 -23.41
C PRO A 361 -6.90 -11.08 -24.07
N VAL A 362 -5.86 -10.25 -23.94
CA VAL A 362 -5.78 -8.91 -24.58
C VAL A 362 -4.75 -8.81 -25.70
N GLY A 363 -3.93 -9.84 -25.90
CA GLY A 363 -2.90 -9.93 -26.92
C GLY A 363 -1.56 -10.38 -26.34
N ASP A 364 -0.53 -10.44 -27.18
CA ASP A 364 0.82 -10.82 -26.75
C ASP A 364 1.65 -9.57 -26.41
N TYR A 365 2.44 -9.65 -25.33
CA TYR A 365 3.45 -8.66 -25.00
C TYR A 365 4.84 -9.10 -25.51
N GLU A 366 5.67 -8.14 -25.91
CA GLU A 366 7.12 -8.35 -25.99
C GLU A 366 7.69 -8.51 -24.58
N VAL A 367 8.56 -9.50 -24.38
CA VAL A 367 9.12 -9.88 -23.08
C VAL A 367 10.63 -9.69 -23.09
N VAL A 368 11.15 -8.98 -22.08
CA VAL A 368 12.60 -8.77 -21.88
C VAL A 368 13.32 -10.06 -21.54
N SER A 369 14.65 -10.07 -21.64
CA SER A 369 15.44 -11.22 -21.18
C SER A 369 15.47 -11.33 -19.65
N ALA A 370 15.78 -12.52 -19.13
CA ALA A 370 15.98 -12.71 -17.68
C ALA A 370 17.13 -11.85 -17.13
N GLN A 371 18.18 -11.64 -17.93
CA GLN A 371 19.29 -10.74 -17.61
C GLN A 371 18.83 -9.27 -17.51
N GLU A 372 18.00 -8.81 -18.44
CA GLU A 372 17.44 -7.45 -18.43
C GLU A 372 16.44 -7.26 -17.27
N ALA A 373 15.66 -8.28 -16.94
CA ALA A 373 14.81 -8.29 -15.74
C ALA A 373 15.63 -8.16 -14.45
N PHE A 374 16.78 -8.82 -14.35
CA PHE A 374 17.73 -8.62 -13.26
C PHE A 374 18.25 -7.17 -13.21
N GLU A 375 18.60 -6.57 -14.34
CA GLU A 375 19.04 -5.17 -14.41
C GLU A 375 17.95 -4.19 -13.93
N ARG A 376 16.67 -4.48 -14.25
CA ARG A 376 15.51 -3.72 -13.76
C ARG A 376 15.35 -3.72 -12.23
N LEU A 377 15.89 -4.70 -11.48
CA LEU A 377 15.86 -4.66 -10.01
C LEU A 377 16.55 -3.40 -9.45
N SER A 378 17.59 -2.91 -10.12
CA SER A 378 18.34 -1.71 -9.74
C SER A 378 17.78 -0.41 -10.33
N ASP A 379 16.79 -0.48 -11.23
CA ASP A 379 16.17 0.68 -11.86
C ASP A 379 14.95 1.17 -11.04
N PRO A 380 14.95 2.40 -10.51
CA PRO A 380 13.83 2.96 -9.75
C PRO A 380 12.48 3.00 -10.47
N ARG A 381 12.44 2.92 -11.81
CA ARG A 381 11.20 2.87 -12.60
C ARG A 381 10.40 1.59 -12.36
N PHE A 382 11.10 0.48 -12.14
CA PHE A 382 10.51 -0.84 -11.92
C PHE A 382 10.54 -1.23 -10.45
N GLY A 383 11.63 -0.86 -9.76
CA GLY A 383 11.78 -0.90 -8.31
C GLY A 383 11.66 -2.30 -7.70
N ALA A 384 12.80 -2.97 -7.46
CA ALA A 384 12.83 -4.28 -6.82
C ALA A 384 11.84 -4.40 -5.64
N ARG A 385 10.97 -5.41 -5.72
CA ARG A 385 10.12 -5.87 -4.61
C ARG A 385 10.54 -7.28 -4.27
N MET A 386 10.93 -7.47 -3.01
CA MET A 386 11.10 -8.80 -2.44
C MET A 386 9.70 -9.38 -2.23
N SER A 387 9.39 -10.50 -2.89
CA SER A 387 8.09 -11.18 -2.80
C SER A 387 8.09 -12.26 -1.71
N ALA A 388 9.24 -12.85 -1.39
CA ALA A 388 9.43 -13.70 -0.21
C ALA A 388 10.78 -13.44 0.48
N LEU A 389 10.78 -13.50 1.82
CA LEU A 389 11.99 -13.36 2.64
C LEU A 389 12.88 -14.62 2.53
N PRO A 390 14.22 -14.48 2.42
CA PRO A 390 15.16 -15.59 2.57
C PRO A 390 14.99 -16.37 3.89
N VAL A 391 15.20 -17.69 3.84
CA VAL A 391 15.01 -18.60 5.00
C VAL A 391 15.95 -18.27 6.18
N ALA A 392 17.10 -17.63 5.92
CA ALA A 392 17.98 -17.12 6.97
C ALA A 392 17.38 -15.91 7.72
N LEU A 393 16.73 -14.99 7.00
CA LEU A 393 16.06 -13.83 7.59
C LEU A 393 14.77 -14.23 8.31
N MET A 394 13.98 -15.15 7.75
CA MET A 394 12.78 -15.69 8.43
C MET A 394 13.16 -16.32 9.78
N ARG A 395 14.15 -17.21 9.82
CA ARG A 395 14.64 -17.81 11.09
C ARG A 395 15.23 -16.80 12.08
N THR A 396 15.71 -15.66 11.60
CA THR A 396 16.19 -14.57 12.48
C THR A 396 15.00 -13.83 13.09
N ALA A 397 13.96 -13.54 12.30
CA ALA A 397 12.71 -12.94 12.78
C ALA A 397 11.95 -13.88 13.75
N GLU A 398 11.88 -15.18 13.44
CA GLU A 398 11.36 -16.22 14.33
C GLU A 398 12.21 -16.37 15.59
N GLY A 399 13.54 -16.30 15.47
CA GLY A 399 14.46 -16.34 16.61
C GLY A 399 14.26 -15.19 17.59
N SER A 400 13.91 -13.99 17.10
CA SER A 400 13.50 -12.86 17.93
C SER A 400 12.09 -12.96 18.52
N ALA A 401 11.28 -13.93 18.08
CA ALA A 401 9.92 -14.18 18.58
C ALA A 401 9.79 -15.45 19.43
N GLY A 402 10.80 -16.33 19.45
CA GLY A 402 10.71 -17.69 19.99
C GLY A 402 11.90 -18.19 20.82
N SER A 403 12.78 -17.31 21.31
CA SER A 403 13.83 -17.73 22.24
C SER A 403 13.32 -17.78 23.70
N ASP A 404 13.27 -18.99 24.27
CA ASP A 404 13.13 -19.22 25.73
C ASP A 404 14.37 -18.73 26.54
N ALA A 405 15.34 -18.15 25.84
CA ALA A 405 16.26 -17.16 26.37
C ALA A 405 16.05 -15.86 25.58
N ALA A 406 15.01 -15.11 25.91
CA ALA A 406 15.04 -13.68 25.70
C ALA A 406 16.14 -13.16 26.63
N ASP A 407 17.23 -12.61 26.07
CA ASP A 407 18.12 -11.76 26.85
C ASP A 407 17.23 -10.70 27.50
N GLU A 408 17.19 -10.67 28.84
CA GLU A 408 16.24 -9.83 29.58
C GLU A 408 16.38 -8.42 29.04
N TRP A 409 15.31 -7.86 28.49
CA TRP A 409 15.37 -6.54 27.89
C TRP A 409 15.63 -5.51 28.99
N ILE A 410 16.91 -5.15 29.16
CA ILE A 410 17.34 -4.13 30.10
C ILE A 410 17.00 -2.78 29.46
N PRO A 411 16.12 -1.96 30.07
CA PRO A 411 15.89 -0.61 29.58
C PRO A 411 17.21 0.17 29.56
N PRO A 412 17.55 0.85 28.45
CA PRO A 412 18.75 1.67 28.41
C PRO A 412 18.66 2.74 29.50
N THR A 413 19.56 2.66 30.49
CA THR A 413 19.61 3.56 31.64
C THR A 413 20.15 4.94 31.28
N GLU A 414 20.74 5.07 30.10
CA GLU A 414 21.41 6.25 29.57
C GLU A 414 21.06 6.39 28.08
N PRO A 415 20.95 7.61 27.54
CA PRO A 415 20.81 7.82 26.09
C PRO A 415 22.08 7.34 25.36
N PRO A 416 21.98 6.99 24.06
CA PRO A 416 23.16 6.66 23.25
C PRO A 416 24.23 7.76 23.34
N ALA A 417 25.49 7.35 23.53
CA ALA A 417 26.60 8.29 23.59
C ALA A 417 26.69 9.10 22.29
N THR A 418 26.89 10.42 22.40
CA THR A 418 27.07 11.30 21.25
C THR A 418 28.21 10.78 20.37
N PRO A 419 27.97 10.51 19.06
CA PRO A 419 29.02 10.06 18.16
C PRO A 419 30.20 11.02 18.15
N THR A 420 31.42 10.48 18.28
CA THR A 420 32.64 11.28 18.24
C THR A 420 32.92 11.78 16.82
N THR A 421 33.69 12.87 16.69
CA THR A 421 34.12 13.36 15.38
C THR A 421 34.90 12.27 14.64
N GLY A 422 34.39 11.88 13.46
CA GLY A 422 34.96 10.79 12.67
C GLY A 422 34.45 9.39 13.03
N ALA A 423 33.42 9.26 13.88
CA ALA A 423 32.73 7.99 14.11
C ALA A 423 32.19 7.42 12.78
N PRO A 424 32.31 6.09 12.54
CA PRO A 424 31.83 5.47 11.32
C PRO A 424 30.30 5.53 11.25
N LEU A 425 29.77 5.88 10.07
CA LEU A 425 28.34 5.83 9.80
C LEU A 425 27.94 4.38 9.49
N SER A 426 27.02 3.83 10.28
CA SER A 426 26.42 2.52 9.96
C SER A 426 25.60 2.63 8.67
N TRP A 427 25.89 1.77 7.70
CA TRP A 427 25.30 1.82 6.36
C TRP A 427 25.12 0.39 5.81
N PRO A 428 24.19 -0.40 6.38
CA PRO A 428 24.00 -1.79 6.00
C PRO A 428 23.58 -1.90 4.53
N VAL A 429 24.22 -2.83 3.83
CA VAL A 429 23.91 -3.23 2.44
C VAL A 429 23.84 -4.75 2.42
N THR A 430 22.70 -5.30 1.99
CA THR A 430 22.49 -6.73 1.81
C THR A 430 23.03 -7.12 0.43
N ARG A 431 23.88 -8.14 0.34
CA ARG A 431 24.24 -8.71 -0.96
C ARG A 431 23.22 -9.78 -1.33
N VAL A 432 22.77 -9.76 -2.58
CA VAL A 432 21.80 -10.71 -3.13
C VAL A 432 22.38 -11.30 -4.41
N ASP A 433 22.61 -12.61 -4.41
CA ASP A 433 23.19 -13.32 -5.55
C ASP A 433 22.07 -14.12 -6.26
N ILE A 434 21.52 -13.56 -7.34
CA ILE A 434 20.44 -14.14 -8.14
C ILE A 434 20.97 -15.30 -8.99
N VAL A 435 20.39 -16.49 -8.79
CA VAL A 435 20.77 -17.75 -9.44
C VAL A 435 19.66 -18.37 -10.29
N GLY A 436 18.43 -17.89 -10.15
CA GLY A 436 17.27 -18.40 -10.89
C GLY A 436 16.39 -17.27 -11.43
N ALA A 437 15.71 -17.55 -12.54
CA ALA A 437 14.67 -16.70 -13.10
C ALA A 437 13.55 -17.57 -13.68
N ARG A 438 12.31 -17.30 -13.28
CA ARG A 438 11.09 -17.92 -13.79
C ARG A 438 10.20 -16.84 -14.40
N LEU A 439 9.85 -16.99 -15.68
CA LEU A 439 8.79 -16.18 -16.27
C LEU A 439 7.43 -16.70 -15.77
N GLY A 440 6.55 -15.80 -15.37
CA GLY A 440 5.18 -16.10 -15.03
C GLY A 440 4.25 -14.91 -15.23
N LEU A 441 3.10 -14.92 -14.55
CA LEU A 441 2.07 -13.88 -14.61
C LEU A 441 1.90 -13.15 -13.27
N ALA A 442 1.60 -11.86 -13.35
CA ALA A 442 1.29 -11.00 -12.20
C ALA A 442 0.21 -9.96 -12.52
N SER A 443 -0.61 -9.61 -11.54
CA SER A 443 -1.61 -8.55 -11.67
C SER A 443 -0.99 -7.15 -11.56
N GLN A 444 -1.47 -6.22 -12.38
CA GLN A 444 -1.07 -4.82 -12.37
C GLN A 444 -2.30 -3.91 -12.54
N TRP A 445 -2.61 -3.16 -11.49
CA TRP A 445 -3.62 -2.11 -11.50
C TRP A 445 -3.16 -0.95 -12.38
N GLN A 446 -4.07 -0.46 -13.20
CA GLN A 446 -3.91 0.71 -14.05
C GLN A 446 -4.47 1.97 -13.36
N PRO A 447 -4.05 3.19 -13.76
CA PRO A 447 -4.55 4.44 -13.18
C PRO A 447 -6.07 4.65 -13.33
N ASP A 448 -6.72 3.97 -14.28
CA ASP A 448 -8.17 4.00 -14.49
C ASP A 448 -8.94 2.97 -13.63
N GLY A 449 -8.24 2.19 -12.81
CA GLY A 449 -8.79 1.15 -11.96
C GLY A 449 -8.95 -0.21 -12.62
N SER A 450 -8.65 -0.36 -13.91
CA SER A 450 -8.61 -1.67 -14.57
C SER A 450 -7.43 -2.52 -14.08
N VAL A 451 -7.56 -3.86 -14.18
CA VAL A 451 -6.50 -4.79 -13.79
C VAL A 451 -6.12 -5.65 -14.99
N VAL A 452 -4.85 -5.56 -15.38
CA VAL A 452 -4.23 -6.43 -16.38
C VAL A 452 -3.40 -7.50 -15.66
N VAL A 453 -3.31 -8.69 -16.25
CA VAL A 453 -2.45 -9.78 -15.80
C VAL A 453 -1.38 -9.96 -16.87
N VAL A 454 -0.15 -9.63 -16.51
CA VAL A 454 0.96 -9.41 -17.46
C VAL A 454 2.15 -10.31 -17.16
N PRO A 455 3.00 -10.60 -18.17
CA PRO A 455 4.25 -11.31 -17.95
C PRO A 455 5.14 -10.61 -16.91
N ALA A 456 5.64 -11.39 -15.95
CA ALA A 456 6.54 -10.95 -14.88
C ALA A 456 7.63 -12.01 -14.64
N TYR A 457 8.82 -11.58 -14.23
CA TYR A 457 9.87 -12.48 -13.78
C TYR A 457 9.87 -12.57 -12.25
N GLU A 458 9.93 -13.80 -11.76
CA GLU A 458 10.35 -14.14 -10.41
C GLU A 458 11.84 -14.52 -10.47
N LEU A 459 12.67 -13.75 -9.78
CA LEU A 459 14.10 -13.92 -9.66
C LEU A 459 14.41 -14.51 -8.29
N THR A 460 15.21 -15.57 -8.22
CA THR A 460 15.49 -16.32 -6.98
C THR A 460 16.97 -16.25 -6.64
N ASP A 461 17.30 -16.00 -5.37
CA ASP A 461 18.68 -16.08 -4.87
C ASP A 461 19.10 -17.48 -4.41
N ALA A 462 20.36 -17.63 -4.00
CA ALA A 462 20.89 -18.87 -3.46
C ALA A 462 20.33 -19.27 -2.08
N GLU A 463 19.63 -18.38 -1.37
CA GLU A 463 19.04 -18.60 -0.04
C GLU A 463 17.52 -18.85 -0.08
N GLY A 464 16.92 -18.83 -1.27
CA GLY A 464 15.48 -19.02 -1.51
C GLY A 464 14.63 -17.76 -1.37
N GLY A 465 15.25 -16.58 -1.20
CA GLY A 465 14.56 -15.30 -1.35
C GLY A 465 14.11 -15.10 -2.80
N THR A 466 13.01 -14.37 -2.98
CA THR A 466 12.47 -14.07 -4.31
C THR A 466 12.19 -12.59 -4.51
N TRP A 467 12.41 -12.12 -5.74
CA TRP A 467 12.12 -10.77 -6.20
C TRP A 467 11.27 -10.83 -7.45
N SER A 468 10.31 -9.93 -7.56
CA SER A 468 9.40 -9.82 -8.69
C SER A 468 9.67 -8.56 -9.50
N VAL A 469 9.64 -8.66 -10.83
CA VAL A 469 9.69 -7.51 -11.72
C VAL A 469 8.84 -7.75 -12.97
N ILE A 470 8.21 -6.71 -13.51
CA ILE A 470 7.45 -6.82 -14.76
C ILE A 470 8.38 -7.22 -15.90
N ALA A 471 7.95 -8.14 -16.76
CA ALA A 471 8.74 -8.68 -17.86
C ALA A 471 8.38 -8.05 -19.21
N VAL A 472 7.29 -7.28 -19.29
CA VAL A 472 6.88 -6.53 -20.48
C VAL A 472 7.98 -5.54 -20.91
N ALA A 473 8.32 -5.52 -22.20
CA ALA A 473 9.36 -4.66 -22.77
C ALA A 473 9.03 -3.15 -22.67
N ASP A 474 10.06 -2.31 -22.55
CA ASP A 474 9.92 -0.84 -22.46
C ASP A 474 9.13 -0.23 -23.64
N SER A 475 9.12 -0.89 -24.80
CA SER A 475 8.34 -0.53 -26.00
C SER A 475 6.81 -0.54 -25.77
N MET A 476 6.34 -1.30 -24.79
CA MET A 476 4.91 -1.52 -24.48
C MET A 476 4.52 -0.97 -23.11
N LEU A 477 5.42 -0.28 -22.41
CA LEU A 477 5.16 0.35 -21.11
C LEU A 477 5.01 1.87 -21.27
N ASP A 478 3.94 2.43 -20.71
CA ASP A 478 3.80 3.87 -20.60
C ASP A 478 4.41 4.36 -19.29
N PHE A 479 5.57 5.01 -19.40
CA PHE A 479 6.25 5.65 -18.26
C PHE A 479 5.77 7.11 -18.02
N ALA A 480 4.79 7.61 -18.79
CA ALA A 480 4.29 8.98 -18.70
C ALA A 480 2.97 9.08 -17.92
N THR A 481 2.99 8.70 -16.63
CA THR A 481 1.86 8.93 -15.72
C THR A 481 1.75 10.41 -15.28
N GLU A 482 0.53 10.94 -15.25
CA GLU A 482 0.18 12.35 -14.90
C GLU A 482 0.48 12.77 -13.44
#